data_AF-A0A7S3U2K3-F1
#
_entry.id   AF-A0A7S3U2K3-F1
#
_cell.length_a   1.000
_cell.length_b   1.000
_cell.length_c   1.000
_cell.angle_alpha   90.00
_cell.angle_beta   90.00
_cell.angle_gamma   90.00
#
_symmetry.space_group_name_H-M   'P 1'
#
loop_
_entity.id
_entity.type
_entity.pdbx_description
1 polymer ?
#
loop_
_entity_poly.entity_id
_entity_poly.type
_entity_poly.pdbx_seq_one_letter_code
_entity_poly.pdbx_strand_id
1 'polypeptide(L)'
;KMEALEHMLSDDVPRLLTMIPKEADAETAVDLQQVGSQASPFAVMKIGGATENTTNQGHWFKPPDVEEYRAEFDALGPNAQDKISGQQAKPRLVQSMLPSGVLHKIWTLAD
;
A
#
# COMPACT_ATOMS: atom_id res chain seq x y z
N LYS A 1 -9.34 -65.86 -8.63
CA LYS A 1 -9.66 -64.41 -8.84
C LYS A 1 -10.31 -63.75 -7.62
N MET A 2 -11.03 -64.47 -6.74
CA MET A 2 -11.55 -63.89 -5.47
C MET A 2 -10.50 -63.81 -4.35
N GLU A 3 -9.61 -64.78 -4.22
CA GLU A 3 -8.57 -64.77 -3.16
C GLU A 3 -7.68 -63.53 -3.20
N ALA A 4 -7.35 -63.03 -4.40
CA ALA A 4 -6.56 -61.80 -4.55
C ALA A 4 -7.33 -60.54 -4.10
N LEU A 5 -8.66 -60.52 -4.25
CA LEU A 5 -9.50 -59.41 -3.78
C LEU A 5 -9.69 -59.47 -2.27
N GLU A 6 -9.78 -60.68 -1.72
CA GLU A 6 -9.90 -60.91 -0.27
C GLU A 6 -8.60 -60.53 0.46
N HIS A 7 -7.44 -60.86 -0.11
CA HIS A 7 -6.14 -60.42 0.39
C HIS A 7 -5.98 -58.89 0.33
N MET A 8 -6.36 -58.26 -0.79
CA MET A 8 -6.30 -56.81 -0.95
C MET A 8 -7.18 -56.09 0.08
N LEU A 9 -8.39 -56.61 0.33
CA LEU A 9 -9.32 -55.99 1.27
C LEU A 9 -8.94 -56.26 2.74
N SER A 10 -8.43 -57.45 3.05
CA SER A 10 -8.14 -57.87 4.42
C SER A 10 -6.79 -57.40 4.92
N ASP A 11 -5.77 -57.34 4.06
CA ASP A 11 -4.38 -57.08 4.48
C ASP A 11 -3.85 -55.73 3.96
N ASP A 12 -4.07 -55.43 2.68
CA ASP A 12 -3.47 -54.24 2.06
C ASP A 12 -4.19 -52.94 2.42
N VAL A 13 -5.53 -52.93 2.44
CA VAL A 13 -6.34 -51.75 2.77
C VAL A 13 -6.12 -51.25 4.20
N PRO A 14 -6.14 -52.11 5.25
CA PRO A 14 -5.85 -51.66 6.62
C PRO A 14 -4.43 -51.13 6.77
N ARG A 15 -3.47 -51.73 6.07
CA ARG A 15 -2.07 -51.28 6.08
C ARG A 15 -1.92 -49.88 5.49
N LEU A 16 -2.60 -49.58 4.38
CA LEU A 16 -2.65 -48.24 3.80
C LEU A 16 -3.31 -47.23 4.75
N LEU A 17 -4.42 -47.61 5.39
CA LEU A 17 -5.13 -46.76 6.37
C LEU A 17 -4.26 -46.32 7.56
N THR A 18 -3.31 -47.16 7.98
CA THR A 18 -2.35 -46.79 9.04
C THR A 18 -1.22 -45.88 8.58
N MET A 19 -1.00 -45.75 7.27
CA MET A 19 -0.01 -44.84 6.69
C MET A 19 -0.59 -43.44 6.40
N ILE A 20 -1.92 -43.34 6.26
CA ILE A 20 -2.67 -42.07 6.04
C ILE A 20 -2.27 -40.93 7.00
N PRO A 21 -2.09 -41.12 8.32
CA PRO A 21 -1.70 -40.01 9.20
C PRO A 21 -0.36 -39.38 8.83
N LYS A 22 0.58 -40.17 8.27
CA LYS A 22 1.90 -39.68 7.82
C LYS A 22 1.82 -39.00 6.44
N GLU A 23 0.77 -39.28 5.67
CA GLU A 23 0.51 -38.70 4.35
C GLU A 23 -0.25 -37.38 4.47
N ALA A 24 -1.14 -37.22 5.46
CA ALA A 24 -1.82 -35.95 5.76
C ALA A 24 -0.84 -34.84 6.20
N ASP A 25 0.23 -35.19 6.91
CA ASP A 25 1.33 -34.25 7.25
C ASP A 25 2.29 -34.02 6.07
N ALA A 26 2.33 -34.95 5.10
CA ALA A 26 3.15 -34.89 3.89
C ALA A 26 2.37 -34.37 2.67
N GLU A 27 1.12 -33.95 2.85
CA GLU A 27 0.47 -33.04 1.93
C GLU A 27 1.21 -31.71 2.07
N THR A 28 2.26 -31.56 1.26
CA THR A 28 2.60 -30.25 0.71
C THR A 28 1.29 -29.67 0.21
N ALA A 29 0.71 -28.80 1.03
CA ALA A 29 -0.32 -27.89 0.62
C ALA A 29 0.14 -27.33 -0.72
N VAL A 30 -0.49 -27.76 -1.80
CA VAL A 30 -0.48 -26.98 -3.03
C VAL A 30 -1.35 -25.78 -2.69
N ASP A 31 -0.77 -24.86 -1.91
CA ASP A 31 -1.36 -23.62 -1.50
C ASP A 31 -1.33 -22.71 -2.73
N LEU A 32 -2.24 -22.98 -3.66
CA LEU A 32 -2.51 -22.10 -4.80
C LEU A 32 -3.06 -20.73 -4.33
N GLN A 33 -3.32 -20.58 -3.03
CA GLN A 33 -3.74 -19.34 -2.36
C GLN A 33 -2.59 -18.57 -1.69
N GLN A 34 -1.36 -19.07 -1.69
CA GLN A 34 -0.24 -18.37 -1.04
C GLN A 34 0.39 -17.23 -1.84
N VAL A 35 0.11 -17.13 -3.14
CA VAL A 35 0.67 -16.07 -4.00
C VAL A 35 0.09 -14.68 -3.68
N GLY A 36 -1.07 -14.62 -3.02
CA GLY A 36 -1.72 -13.35 -2.64
C GLY A 36 -1.70 -13.01 -1.14
N SER A 37 -1.27 -13.96 -0.29
CA SER A 37 -1.36 -13.83 1.17
C SER A 37 -0.03 -13.44 1.83
N GLN A 38 1.07 -13.49 1.08
CA GLN A 38 2.34 -12.94 1.53
C GLN A 38 2.34 -11.43 1.24
N ALA A 39 2.69 -10.62 2.25
CA ALA A 39 2.95 -9.21 2.05
C ALA A 39 3.90 -9.07 0.86
N SER A 40 3.48 -8.32 -0.16
CA SER A 40 4.29 -8.06 -1.34
C SER A 40 5.72 -7.71 -0.92
N PRO A 41 6.76 -8.12 -1.65
CA PRO A 41 8.13 -7.71 -1.36
C PRO A 41 8.32 -6.17 -1.41
N PHE A 42 7.33 -5.42 -1.90
CA PHE A 42 7.23 -3.95 -1.80
C PHE A 42 6.26 -3.45 -0.73
N ALA A 43 5.42 -4.32 -0.17
CA ALA A 43 4.62 -4.02 1.01
C ALA A 43 5.57 -4.01 2.19
N VAL A 44 6.05 -2.80 2.52
CA VAL A 44 6.81 -2.47 3.73
C VAL A 44 6.19 -3.22 4.91
N MET A 45 6.84 -4.31 5.29
CA MET A 45 6.49 -5.05 6.48
C MET A 45 6.83 -4.13 7.63
N LYS A 46 5.79 -3.56 8.23
CA LYS A 46 5.84 -2.66 9.38
C LYS A 46 6.23 -3.45 10.64
N ILE A 47 7.40 -4.09 10.60
CA ILE A 47 7.95 -4.87 11.71
C ILE A 47 8.51 -3.86 12.71
N GLY A 48 7.71 -3.52 13.70
CA GLY A 48 8.20 -3.22 15.05
C GLY A 48 9.04 -1.95 15.24
N GLY A 49 8.93 -0.95 14.38
CA GLY A 49 9.57 0.35 14.58
C GLY A 49 8.66 1.49 14.11
N ALA A 50 8.08 2.22 15.07
CA ALA A 50 7.26 3.42 14.89
C ALA A 50 6.15 3.31 13.84
N THR A 51 4.90 3.24 14.31
CA THR A 51 3.76 3.61 13.50
C THR A 51 4.04 4.98 12.89
N GLU A 52 3.92 5.07 11.57
CA GLU A 52 4.01 6.24 10.68
C GLU A 52 3.20 7.49 11.11
N ASN A 53 2.57 7.47 12.28
CA ASN A 53 1.89 8.59 12.93
C ASN A 53 2.70 9.26 14.07
N THR A 54 3.83 8.72 14.54
CA THR A 54 4.62 9.36 15.62
C THR A 54 5.77 10.24 15.12
N THR A 55 6.08 10.19 13.82
CA THR A 55 7.12 11.05 13.20
C THR A 55 6.48 12.14 12.33
N ASN A 56 5.24 12.53 12.61
CA ASN A 56 4.74 13.86 12.21
C ASN A 56 5.40 14.91 13.11
N GLN A 57 6.72 15.00 13.05
CA GLN A 57 7.35 16.27 13.36
C GLN A 57 6.93 17.16 12.19
N GLY A 58 5.93 18.02 12.40
CA GLY A 58 5.49 19.09 11.49
C GLY A 58 6.58 20.15 11.28
N HIS A 59 7.82 19.71 11.21
CA HIS A 59 8.99 20.50 10.90
C HIS A 59 9.12 20.50 9.38
N TRP A 60 9.28 21.70 8.84
CA TRP A 60 9.61 21.88 7.44
C TRP A 60 11.01 21.33 7.19
N PHE A 61 11.14 20.34 6.30
CA PHE A 61 12.45 19.76 5.93
C PHE A 61 13.42 20.82 5.38
N LYS A 62 12.87 21.84 4.71
CA LYS A 62 13.56 23.08 4.40
C LYS A 62 12.61 24.24 4.76
N PRO A 63 13.04 25.21 5.57
CA PRO A 63 12.22 26.38 5.84
C PRO A 63 11.99 27.09 4.48
N PRO A 64 10.73 27.30 4.08
CA PRO A 64 10.44 28.05 2.88
C PRO A 64 10.85 29.50 3.09
N ASP A 65 11.17 30.21 2.01
CA ASP A 65 11.33 31.67 2.09
C ASP A 65 9.94 32.29 2.25
N VAL A 66 9.51 32.40 3.50
CA VAL A 66 8.17 32.90 3.85
C VAL A 66 7.97 34.32 3.32
N GLU A 67 9.02 35.13 3.26
CA GLU A 67 8.92 36.52 2.82
C GLU A 67 8.70 36.62 1.30
N GLU A 68 9.42 35.82 0.50
CA GLU A 68 9.20 35.75 -0.94
C GLU A 68 7.78 35.27 -1.27
N TYR A 69 7.35 34.15 -0.65
CA TYR A 69 6.01 33.62 -0.88
C TYR A 69 4.91 34.56 -0.37
N ARG A 70 5.16 35.30 0.71
CA ARG A 70 4.23 36.31 1.22
C ARG A 70 4.12 37.51 0.29
N ALA A 71 5.23 38.00 -0.27
CA ALA A 71 5.20 39.07 -1.26
C ALA A 71 4.42 38.64 -2.52
N GLU A 72 4.59 37.40 -2.97
CA GLU A 72 3.79 36.84 -4.07
C GLU A 72 2.30 36.69 -3.72
N PHE A 73 2.02 36.27 -2.48
CA PHE A 73 0.65 36.13 -1.97
C PHE A 73 -0.08 37.48 -1.94
N ASP A 74 0.59 38.51 -1.41
CA ASP A 74 0.07 39.88 -1.36
C ASP A 74 -0.10 40.46 -2.77
N ALA A 75 0.81 40.16 -3.71
CA ALA A 75 0.72 40.58 -5.10
C ALA A 75 -0.48 39.97 -5.86
N LEU A 76 -0.94 38.79 -5.48
CA LEU A 76 -2.13 38.14 -6.06
C LEU A 76 -3.45 38.73 -5.55
N GLY A 77 -3.40 39.58 -4.52
CA GLY A 77 -4.56 40.25 -3.95
C GLY A 77 -5.46 39.27 -3.21
N PRO A 78 -5.16 38.93 -1.94
CA PRO A 78 -6.04 38.09 -1.13
C PRO A 78 -7.40 38.75 -0.96
N ASN A 79 -8.46 37.94 -0.92
CA ASN A 79 -9.80 38.43 -0.64
C ASN A 79 -9.91 38.92 0.80
N ALA A 80 -11.04 39.52 1.18
CA ALA A 80 -11.29 40.09 2.52
C ALA A 80 -11.11 39.11 3.71
N GLN A 81 -10.90 37.82 3.45
CA GLN A 81 -10.65 36.77 4.43
C GLN A 81 -9.18 36.30 4.45
N ASP A 82 -8.25 37.07 3.88
CA ASP A 82 -6.82 36.70 3.78
C ASP A 82 -6.61 35.36 3.07
N LYS A 83 -7.44 35.06 2.06
CA LYS A 83 -7.39 33.81 1.28
C LYS A 83 -7.36 34.11 -0.21
N ILE A 84 -6.57 33.31 -0.93
CA ILE A 84 -6.54 33.32 -2.39
C ILE A 84 -7.58 32.32 -2.91
N SER A 85 -8.44 32.75 -3.83
CA SER A 85 -9.36 31.85 -4.53
C SER A 85 -8.62 30.98 -5.54
N GLY A 86 -9.07 29.74 -5.77
CA GLY A 86 -8.47 28.87 -6.80
C GLY A 86 -8.46 29.49 -8.20
N GLN A 87 -9.38 30.41 -8.50
CA GLN A 87 -9.36 31.16 -9.76
C GLN A 87 -8.20 32.17 -9.86
N GLN A 88 -7.78 32.74 -8.73
CA GLN A 88 -6.63 33.66 -8.63
C GLN A 88 -5.30 32.90 -8.56
N ALA A 89 -5.27 31.73 -7.94
CA ALA A 89 -4.08 30.88 -7.85
C ALA A 89 -3.75 30.16 -9.18
N LYS A 90 -4.78 29.76 -9.94
CA LYS A 90 -4.62 29.03 -11.22
C LYS A 90 -3.68 29.70 -12.24
N PRO A 91 -3.79 31.00 -12.56
CA PRO A 91 -2.88 31.63 -13.52
C PRO A 91 -1.40 31.60 -13.06
N ARG A 92 -1.14 31.79 -11.77
CA ARG A 92 0.21 31.71 -11.19
C ARG A 92 0.74 30.27 -11.23
N LEU A 93 -0.10 29.30 -10.92
CA LEU A 93 0.23 27.87 -11.04
C LEU A 93 0.56 27.49 -12.49
N VAL A 94 -0.20 27.97 -13.48
CA VAL A 94 0.08 27.69 -14.89
C VAL A 94 1.37 28.36 -15.36
N GLN A 95 1.75 29.52 -14.80
CA GLN A 95 3.00 30.20 -15.11
C GLN A 95 4.25 29.36 -14.75
N SER A 96 4.11 28.38 -13.83
CA SER A 96 5.20 27.44 -13.51
C SER A 96 5.53 26.45 -14.63
N MET A 97 4.78 26.45 -15.74
CA MET A 97 4.96 25.58 -16.90
C MET A 97 4.89 24.08 -16.56
N LEU A 98 4.20 23.72 -15.48
CA LEU A 98 3.98 22.34 -15.09
C LEU A 98 2.78 21.73 -15.83
N PRO A 99 2.80 20.42 -16.12
CA PRO A 99 1.65 19.73 -16.70
C PRO A 99 0.40 19.85 -15.83
N SER A 100 -0.78 19.98 -16.46
CA SER A 100 -2.06 20.16 -15.75
C SER A 100 -2.35 19.08 -14.71
N GLY A 101 -1.93 17.82 -14.94
CA GLY A 101 -2.12 16.74 -13.98
C GLY A 101 -1.29 16.92 -12.70
N VAL A 102 -0.08 17.49 -12.84
CA VAL A 102 0.80 17.80 -11.70
C VAL A 102 0.24 18.99 -10.93
N LEU A 103 -0.24 20.03 -11.64
CA LEU A 103 -0.87 21.20 -11.01
C LEU A 103 -2.12 20.82 -10.19
N HIS A 104 -2.96 19.93 -10.72
CA HIS A 104 -4.13 19.44 -9.98
C HIS A 104 -3.72 18.69 -8.71
N LYS A 105 -2.71 17.81 -8.81
CA LYS A 105 -2.19 17.09 -7.65
C LYS A 105 -1.58 18.02 -6.60
N ILE A 106 -0.85 19.05 -7.01
CA ILE A 106 -0.30 20.08 -6.12
C ILE A 106 -1.43 20.83 -5.42
N TRP A 107 -2.46 21.25 -6.15
CA TRP A 107 -3.63 21.91 -5.59
C TRP A 107 -4.30 21.06 -4.51
N THR A 108 -4.59 19.78 -4.79
CA THR A 108 -5.22 18.85 -3.83
C THR A 108 -4.36 18.57 -2.59
N LEU A 109 -3.05 18.77 -2.67
CA LEU A 109 -2.15 18.61 -1.53
C LEU A 109 -1.96 19.90 -0.73
N ALA A 110 -2.30 21.06 -1.31
CA ALA A 110 -2.05 22.38 -0.74
C ALA A 110 -3.31 23.05 -0.16
N ASP A 111 -4.49 22.81 -0.76
CA ASP A 111 -5.81 23.21 -0.26
C ASP A 111 -6.28 22.27 0.87
#